data_AF-A0A3N2G154-F1
#
_entry.id   AF-A0A3N2G154-F1
#
_cell.length_a   1.000
_cell.length_b   1.000
_cell.length_c   1.000
_cell.angle_alpha   90.00
_cell.angle_beta   90.00
_cell.angle_gamma   90.00
#
_symmetry.space_group_name_H-M   'P 1'
#
loop_
_entity.id
_entity.type
_entity.pdbx_description
1 polymer ?
#
loop_
_entity_poly.entity_id
_entity_poly.type
_entity_poly.pdbx_seq_one_letter_code
_entity_poly.pdbx_strand_id
1 'polypeptide(L)'
;MRRHSLTPRPDWRDRCDEVGFSFYDLPSEGGRPYWNESAAYGFALAEIELLETATRELFDRCMDACEHVVRTGRLAEFGIPERFHELVRTSWDEDDPTVYGRFDLAYDGEGAVKLLEFNADTPTSLVETAAAQWQWLEETRGPEADQFNGLHEQLVEQWRHLRVDRWQLDEGARLHLASLHDSGDGELIVEDADTVAYMAETAAQAGFDPKLIFVEDIRYELDGAGFLDADGEPIRRIFKLYPWEWMLGEQFGGLLLDRRERTRWVEPAWKLLLSNKQLLVVLWELFPGHPNLLPASVEPLVGTAQVRKPRLGREGANVTILDAVVAENGGAYGEEGFVHQARADLARIDGRTVVIGSWIVGETPAGIDVRETGGPITGDLAEFVPHFIEEGRTARDEPVFGRPDQGGPGHGRPQDTRAQDTRPQDARENRPQDEETR
;
A
#
# COMPACT_ATOMS: atom_id res chain seq x y z
N MET A 1 -5.25 -7.71 22.09
CA MET A 1 -5.86 -8.04 20.80
C MET A 1 -6.90 -9.10 21.07
N ARG A 2 -8.17 -8.75 20.93
CA ARG A 2 -9.32 -9.64 21.20
C ARG A 2 -10.22 -9.65 19.97
N ARG A 3 -10.62 -10.82 19.50
CA ARG A 3 -11.53 -10.96 18.37
C ARG A 3 -12.97 -10.96 18.88
N HIS A 4 -13.82 -10.12 18.30
CA HIS A 4 -15.23 -10.01 18.62
C HIS A 4 -16.05 -10.51 17.43
N SER A 5 -17.04 -11.37 17.69
CA SER A 5 -18.03 -11.72 16.66
C SER A 5 -19.15 -10.67 16.64
N LEU A 6 -19.46 -10.16 15.46
CA LEU A 6 -20.42 -9.08 15.23
C LEU A 6 -21.46 -9.49 14.18
N THR A 7 -22.58 -8.76 14.17
CA THR A 7 -23.52 -8.82 13.04
C THR A 7 -23.10 -7.74 12.05
N PRO A 8 -22.78 -8.08 10.79
CA PRO A 8 -22.47 -7.09 9.76
C PRO A 8 -23.59 -6.05 9.60
N ARG A 9 -23.24 -4.81 9.24
CA ARG A 9 -24.24 -3.80 8.88
C ARG A 9 -25.05 -4.34 7.69
N PRO A 10 -26.38 -4.22 7.66
CA PRO A 10 -27.18 -4.80 6.57
C PRO A 10 -26.88 -4.17 5.20
N ASP A 11 -26.42 -2.92 5.19
CA ASP A 11 -26.10 -2.07 4.04
C ASP A 11 -24.59 -1.89 3.84
N TRP A 12 -23.74 -2.75 4.42
CA TRP A 12 -22.28 -2.53 4.43
C TRP A 12 -21.64 -2.35 3.04
N ARG A 13 -22.19 -2.99 2.01
CA ARG A 13 -21.70 -2.85 0.62
C ARG A 13 -21.91 -1.45 0.07
N ASP A 14 -23.14 -0.95 0.23
CA ASP A 14 -23.48 0.43 -0.17
C ASP A 14 -22.57 1.42 0.58
N ARG A 15 -22.21 1.13 1.84
CA ARG A 15 -21.29 1.94 2.64
C ARG A 15 -19.86 1.91 2.13
N CYS A 16 -19.36 0.76 1.68
CA CYS A 16 -18.04 0.66 1.05
C CYS A 16 -18.00 1.44 -0.28
N ASP A 17 -19.06 1.34 -1.10
CA ASP A 17 -19.18 2.11 -2.35
C ASP A 17 -19.13 3.62 -2.09
N GLU A 18 -19.78 4.11 -1.03
CA GLU A 18 -19.80 5.54 -0.64
C GLU A 18 -18.40 6.11 -0.34
N VAL A 19 -17.44 5.28 0.06
CA VAL A 19 -16.06 5.69 0.39
C VAL A 19 -15.05 5.29 -0.69
N GLY A 20 -15.52 4.84 -1.86
CA GLY A 20 -14.67 4.46 -2.98
C GLY A 20 -13.90 3.15 -2.77
N PHE A 21 -14.38 2.27 -1.88
CA PHE A 21 -13.87 0.91 -1.72
C PHE A 21 -14.78 -0.04 -2.50
N SER A 22 -14.35 -0.53 -3.66
CA SER A 22 -15.25 -1.28 -4.57
C SER A 22 -14.90 -2.77 -4.75
N PHE A 23 -13.77 -3.23 -4.21
CA PHE A 23 -13.28 -4.60 -4.32
C PHE A 23 -13.52 -5.44 -3.04
N TYR A 24 -14.45 -5.03 -2.19
CA TYR A 24 -14.77 -5.70 -0.92
C TYR A 24 -15.32 -7.14 -1.06
N ASP A 25 -15.91 -7.48 -2.20
CA ASP A 25 -16.47 -8.81 -2.49
C ASP A 25 -15.46 -9.72 -3.21
N LEU A 26 -14.17 -9.32 -3.32
CA LEU A 26 -13.14 -10.20 -3.84
C LEU A 26 -13.15 -11.55 -3.09
N PRO A 27 -13.00 -12.68 -3.79
CA PRO A 27 -13.07 -13.99 -3.15
C PRO A 27 -11.99 -14.17 -2.08
N SER A 28 -12.42 -14.47 -0.86
CA SER A 28 -11.55 -14.81 0.27
C SER A 28 -11.74 -16.27 0.69
N GLU A 29 -10.98 -16.71 1.70
CA GLU A 29 -10.97 -18.08 2.20
C GLU A 29 -12.39 -18.61 2.47
N GLY A 30 -12.77 -19.70 1.80
CA GLY A 30 -14.08 -20.33 1.98
C GLY A 30 -15.23 -19.58 1.30
N GLY A 31 -14.94 -18.74 0.29
CA GLY A 31 -15.94 -18.06 -0.54
C GLY A 31 -16.65 -16.91 0.17
N ARG A 32 -16.04 -16.38 1.25
CA ARG A 32 -16.53 -15.17 1.93
C ARG A 32 -15.97 -13.92 1.24
N PRO A 33 -16.62 -12.75 1.44
CA PRO A 33 -16.08 -11.47 0.99
C PRO A 33 -14.72 -11.19 1.63
N TYR A 34 -13.87 -10.46 0.91
CA TYR A 34 -12.60 -9.96 1.40
C TYR A 34 -12.76 -9.04 2.62
N TRP A 35 -13.72 -8.11 2.58
CA TRP A 35 -14.09 -7.27 3.73
C TRP A 35 -15.00 -8.02 4.70
N ASN A 36 -14.60 -8.13 5.97
CA ASN A 36 -15.32 -8.95 6.96
C ASN A 36 -15.79 -8.15 8.19
N GLU A 37 -17.05 -7.70 8.17
CA GLU A 37 -17.72 -7.08 9.34
C GLU A 37 -18.33 -8.08 10.32
N SER A 38 -18.26 -9.39 10.05
CA SER A 38 -18.73 -10.39 11.01
C SER A 38 -17.78 -10.55 12.19
N ALA A 39 -16.62 -9.90 12.13
CA ALA A 39 -15.68 -9.80 13.21
C ALA A 39 -15.10 -8.39 13.34
N ALA A 40 -14.52 -8.10 14.51
CA ALA A 40 -13.66 -6.95 14.72
C ALA A 40 -12.60 -7.26 15.77
N TYR A 41 -11.45 -6.59 15.70
CA TYR A 41 -10.39 -6.72 16.69
C TYR A 41 -10.35 -5.53 17.65
N GLY A 42 -10.49 -5.81 18.94
CA GLY A 42 -10.29 -4.86 20.02
C GLY A 42 -8.85 -4.87 20.52
N PHE A 43 -8.26 -3.68 20.65
CA PHE A 43 -6.93 -3.49 21.23
C PHE A 43 -7.02 -2.63 22.48
N ALA A 44 -6.26 -2.98 23.52
CA ALA A 44 -6.02 -2.05 24.61
C ALA A 44 -5.03 -0.97 24.12
N LEU A 45 -5.11 0.23 24.67
CA LEU A 45 -4.25 1.36 24.26
C LEU A 45 -2.76 1.00 24.33
N ALA A 46 -2.32 0.33 25.40
CA ALA A 46 -0.93 -0.12 25.54
C ALA A 46 -0.45 -1.08 24.43
N GLU A 47 -1.37 -1.83 23.80
CA GLU A 47 -1.04 -2.70 22.67
C GLU A 47 -0.85 -1.89 21.38
N ILE A 48 -1.65 -0.83 21.20
CA ILE A 48 -1.47 0.14 20.12
C ILE A 48 -0.14 0.88 20.29
N GLU A 49 0.16 1.39 21.47
CA GLU A 49 1.42 2.08 21.77
C GLU A 49 2.65 1.17 21.52
N LEU A 50 2.52 -0.12 21.83
CA LEU A 50 3.55 -1.12 21.53
C LEU A 50 3.75 -1.28 20.02
N LEU A 51 2.67 -1.41 19.24
CA LEU A 51 2.74 -1.52 17.78
C LEU A 51 3.31 -0.24 17.16
N GLU A 52 2.86 0.93 17.60
CA GLU A 52 3.37 2.23 17.13
C GLU A 52 4.88 2.38 17.39
N THR A 53 5.32 2.01 18.61
CA THR A 53 6.74 2.05 18.98
C THR A 53 7.56 1.07 18.15
N ALA A 54 7.07 -0.16 17.96
CA ALA A 54 7.74 -1.17 17.16
C ALA A 54 7.87 -0.74 15.69
N THR A 55 6.82 -0.12 15.12
CA THR A 55 6.84 0.38 13.73
C THR A 55 7.87 1.47 13.53
N ARG A 56 7.96 2.43 14.46
CA ARG A 56 8.98 3.49 14.40
C ARG A 56 10.39 2.94 14.52
N GLU A 57 10.62 2.08 15.52
CA GLU A 57 11.92 1.43 15.73
C GLU A 57 12.34 0.62 14.51
N LEU A 58 11.43 -0.18 13.93
CA LEU A 58 11.71 -0.97 12.73
C LEU A 58 12.05 -0.08 11.54
N PHE A 59 11.34 1.03 11.34
CA PHE A 59 11.66 1.98 10.28
C PHE A 59 13.05 2.58 10.44
N ASP A 60 13.44 3.00 11.64
CA ASP A 60 14.78 3.53 11.90
C ASP A 60 15.86 2.49 11.57
N ARG A 61 15.65 1.23 11.96
CA ARG A 61 16.58 0.14 11.63
C ARG A 61 16.62 -0.17 10.13
N CYS A 62 15.50 -0.01 9.42
CA CYS A 62 15.45 -0.09 7.96
C CYS A 62 16.27 1.02 7.29
N MET A 63 16.21 2.25 7.79
CA MET A 63 17.05 3.35 7.29
C MET A 63 18.53 3.09 7.54
N ASP A 64 18.90 2.61 8.73
CA ASP A 64 20.27 2.21 9.05
C ASP A 64 20.78 1.11 8.10
N ALA A 65 19.93 0.14 7.77
CA ALA A 65 20.25 -0.92 6.82
C ALA A 65 20.44 -0.38 5.39
N CYS A 66 19.60 0.54 4.93
CA CYS A 66 19.77 1.21 3.64
C CYS A 66 21.11 1.96 3.57
N GLU A 67 21.44 2.79 4.57
CA GLU A 67 22.73 3.49 4.64
C GLU A 67 23.88 2.49 4.58
N HIS A 68 23.83 1.43 5.39
CA HIS A 68 24.87 0.40 5.40
C HIS A 68 25.06 -0.23 4.02
N VAL A 69 23.98 -0.65 3.36
CA VAL A 69 24.02 -1.32 2.05
C VAL A 69 24.56 -0.39 0.97
N VAL A 70 24.10 0.86 0.94
CA VAL A 70 24.53 1.88 -0.02
C VAL A 70 26.02 2.17 0.14
N ARG A 71 26.48 2.45 1.37
CA ARG A 71 27.88 2.83 1.64
C ARG A 71 28.88 1.68 1.49
N THR A 72 28.46 0.44 1.76
CA THR A 72 29.33 -0.73 1.62
C THR A 72 29.23 -1.39 0.24
N GLY A 73 28.38 -0.89 -0.66
CA GLY A 73 28.27 -1.38 -2.03
C GLY A 73 27.61 -2.75 -2.15
N ARG A 74 26.71 -3.11 -1.23
CA ARG A 74 26.04 -4.43 -1.16
C ARG A 74 24.79 -4.56 -2.05
N LEU A 75 24.54 -3.60 -2.93
CA LEU A 75 23.36 -3.54 -3.82
C LEU A 75 23.16 -4.80 -4.67
N ALA A 76 24.25 -5.48 -5.06
CA ALA A 76 24.17 -6.73 -5.81
C ALA A 76 23.52 -7.88 -5.03
N GLU A 77 23.60 -7.89 -3.70
CA GLU A 77 22.98 -8.92 -2.85
C GLU A 77 21.44 -8.87 -2.96
N PHE A 78 20.90 -7.68 -3.23
CA PHE A 78 19.48 -7.44 -3.46
C PHE A 78 19.04 -7.82 -4.88
N GLY A 79 19.95 -8.32 -5.73
CA GLY A 79 19.62 -8.66 -7.12
C GLY A 79 19.44 -7.44 -8.03
N ILE A 80 19.80 -6.24 -7.57
CA ILE A 80 19.72 -5.02 -8.37
C ILE A 80 20.81 -5.08 -9.46
N PRO A 81 20.47 -4.97 -10.76
CA PRO A 81 21.47 -4.98 -11.84
C PRO A 81 22.48 -3.84 -11.68
N GLU A 82 23.77 -4.13 -11.93
CA GLU A 82 24.88 -3.19 -11.72
C GLU A 82 24.67 -1.83 -12.39
N ARG A 83 24.06 -1.83 -13.60
CA ARG A 83 23.72 -0.59 -14.33
C ARG A 83 22.80 0.37 -13.56
N PHE A 84 22.05 -0.12 -12.58
CA PHE A 84 21.12 0.68 -11.75
C PHE A 84 21.66 0.99 -10.35
N HIS A 85 22.86 0.54 -10.00
CA HIS A 85 23.41 0.81 -8.68
C HIS A 85 23.56 2.31 -8.42
N GLU A 86 23.99 3.07 -9.43
CA GLU A 86 24.15 4.51 -9.29
C GLU A 86 22.82 5.25 -9.12
N LEU A 87 21.74 4.77 -9.75
CA LEU A 87 20.40 5.30 -9.53
C LEU A 87 19.99 5.19 -8.06
N VAL A 88 20.23 4.02 -7.45
CA VAL A 88 19.91 3.78 -6.03
C VAL A 88 20.78 4.64 -5.11
N ARG A 89 22.11 4.67 -5.33
CA ARG A 89 23.04 5.49 -4.53
C ARG A 89 22.68 6.97 -4.59
N THR A 90 22.42 7.47 -5.79
CA THR A 90 22.08 8.87 -6.02
C THR A 90 20.74 9.22 -5.38
N SER A 91 19.74 8.34 -5.50
CA SER A 91 18.44 8.54 -4.87
C SER A 91 18.54 8.61 -3.33
N TRP A 92 19.43 7.79 -2.74
CA TRP A 92 19.72 7.82 -1.32
C TRP A 92 20.52 9.06 -0.89
N ASP A 93 21.59 9.40 -1.61
CA ASP A 93 22.48 10.53 -1.28
C ASP A 93 21.79 11.89 -1.40
N GLU A 94 20.83 12.01 -2.31
CA GLU A 94 20.01 13.21 -2.46
C GLU A 94 18.75 13.23 -1.59
N ASP A 95 18.56 12.20 -0.77
CA ASP A 95 17.42 12.10 0.15
C ASP A 95 16.08 12.23 -0.61
N ASP A 96 15.92 11.45 -1.70
CA ASP A 96 14.67 11.47 -2.46
C ASP A 96 13.50 11.11 -1.54
N PRO A 97 12.42 11.92 -1.51
CA PRO A 97 11.39 11.78 -0.50
C PRO A 97 10.49 10.56 -0.74
N THR A 98 10.11 9.93 0.36
CA THR A 98 9.14 8.81 0.45
C THR A 98 7.77 9.32 0.84
N VAL A 99 6.68 8.64 0.44
CA VAL A 99 5.32 8.95 0.91
C VAL A 99 4.86 7.97 1.98
N TYR A 100 4.91 6.67 1.72
CA TYR A 100 4.30 5.69 2.62
C TYR A 100 4.89 4.28 2.51
N GLY A 101 4.59 3.42 3.48
CA GLY A 101 4.99 2.03 3.52
C GLY A 101 4.12 1.24 4.49
N ARG A 102 4.08 -0.09 4.35
CA ARG A 102 3.36 -0.98 5.27
C ARG A 102 4.24 -2.14 5.72
N PHE A 103 4.51 -2.22 7.01
CA PHE A 103 5.13 -3.40 7.61
C PHE A 103 4.08 -4.49 7.82
N ASP A 104 4.45 -5.73 7.53
CA ASP A 104 3.66 -6.87 7.98
C ASP A 104 4.31 -7.40 9.26
N LEU A 105 3.56 -7.40 10.35
CA LEU A 105 4.02 -7.73 11.69
C LEU A 105 3.29 -8.95 12.23
N ALA A 106 4.05 -9.87 12.84
CA ALA A 106 3.50 -10.88 13.72
C ALA A 106 3.38 -10.30 15.14
N TYR A 107 2.16 -10.26 15.65
CA TYR A 107 1.86 -9.95 17.04
C TYR A 107 1.30 -11.19 17.72
N ASP A 108 1.88 -11.57 18.87
CA ASP A 108 1.48 -12.77 19.61
C ASP A 108 0.26 -12.53 20.52
N GLY A 109 -0.12 -11.26 20.77
CA GLY A 109 -1.18 -10.88 21.71
C GLY A 109 -0.73 -10.84 23.18
N GLU A 110 0.53 -11.16 23.46
CA GLU A 110 1.13 -11.20 24.80
C GLU A 110 2.28 -10.20 24.99
N GLY A 111 2.73 -9.53 23.91
CA GLY A 111 3.65 -8.40 23.94
C GLY A 111 4.85 -8.50 23.01
N ALA A 112 4.97 -9.56 22.20
CA ALA A 112 6.02 -9.67 21.19
C ALA A 112 5.52 -9.25 19.81
N VAL A 113 6.23 -8.30 19.19
CA VAL A 113 5.99 -7.83 17.82
C VAL A 113 7.21 -8.16 16.97
N LYS A 114 7.04 -8.90 15.88
CA LYS A 114 8.12 -9.36 14.99
C LYS A 114 7.89 -8.94 13.55
N LEU A 115 8.92 -8.39 12.91
CA LEU A 115 8.91 -8.04 11.49
C LEU A 115 8.85 -9.29 10.60
N LEU A 116 7.83 -9.38 9.75
CA LEU A 116 7.72 -10.43 8.72
C LEU A 116 8.29 -9.95 7.38
N GLU A 117 7.93 -8.73 6.98
CA GLU A 117 8.43 -8.03 5.79
C GLU A 117 8.05 -6.55 5.81
N PHE A 118 8.62 -5.76 4.89
CA PHE A 118 8.29 -4.35 4.70
C PHE A 118 7.87 -4.11 3.25
N ASN A 119 6.59 -3.84 3.04
CA ASN A 119 6.03 -3.47 1.75
C ASN A 119 6.19 -1.95 1.56
N ALA A 120 7.35 -1.53 1.04
CA ALA A 120 7.73 -0.12 1.06
C ALA A 120 7.48 0.63 -0.25
N ASP A 121 7.45 -0.07 -1.39
CA ASP A 121 7.31 0.53 -2.74
C ASP A 121 5.84 0.61 -3.18
N THR A 122 5.10 -0.50 -3.05
CA THR A 122 3.72 -0.63 -3.55
C THR A 122 2.79 -1.34 -2.54
N PRO A 123 2.67 -0.87 -1.28
CA PRO A 123 1.72 -1.48 -0.35
C PRO A 123 0.26 -1.16 -0.74
N THR A 124 -0.60 -2.17 -0.77
CA THR A 124 -2.05 -2.02 -0.92
C THR A 124 -2.77 -2.05 0.43
N SER A 125 -4.08 -2.34 0.48
CA SER A 125 -4.91 -2.24 1.69
C SER A 125 -5.10 -0.82 2.24
N LEU A 126 -4.79 0.20 1.43
CA LEU A 126 -4.82 1.61 1.86
C LEU A 126 -6.25 2.11 2.06
N VAL A 127 -7.14 1.84 1.11
CA VAL A 127 -8.53 2.33 1.12
C VAL A 127 -9.33 1.67 2.25
N GLU A 128 -9.10 0.37 2.46
CA GLU A 128 -9.69 -0.41 3.53
C GLU A 128 -9.30 0.15 4.89
N THR A 129 -8.02 0.45 5.07
CA THR A 129 -7.51 0.98 6.35
C THR A 129 -7.97 2.41 6.56
N ALA A 130 -7.69 3.31 5.63
CA ALA A 130 -7.85 4.75 5.83
C ALA A 130 -9.32 5.19 5.76
N ALA A 131 -10.17 4.53 4.96
CA ALA A 131 -11.54 4.95 4.72
C ALA A 131 -12.58 3.95 5.29
N ALA A 132 -12.60 2.71 4.78
CA ALA A 132 -13.68 1.77 5.11
C ALA A 132 -13.72 1.40 6.60
N GLN A 133 -12.56 1.16 7.19
CA GLN A 133 -12.43 0.84 8.62
C GLN A 133 -12.79 2.01 9.54
N TRP A 134 -12.48 3.24 9.13
CA TRP A 134 -12.87 4.44 9.88
C TRP A 134 -14.39 4.64 9.82
N GLN A 135 -14.98 4.58 8.63
CA GLN A 135 -16.43 4.69 8.45
C GLN A 135 -17.17 3.61 9.25
N TRP A 136 -16.69 2.36 9.22
CA TRP A 136 -17.23 1.27 10.02
C TRP A 136 -17.19 1.60 11.52
N LEU A 137 -16.09 2.16 12.02
CA LEU A 137 -15.93 2.51 13.44
C LEU A 137 -16.97 3.54 13.85
N GLU A 138 -17.07 4.64 13.11
CA GLU A 138 -17.99 5.74 13.41
C GLU A 138 -19.44 5.26 13.43
N GLU A 139 -19.85 4.45 12.44
CA GLU A 139 -21.23 3.99 12.33
C GLU A 139 -21.60 2.88 13.33
N THR A 140 -20.65 2.02 13.72
CA THR A 140 -20.96 0.89 14.61
C THR A 140 -20.69 1.16 16.09
N ARG A 141 -19.78 2.09 16.40
CA ARG A 141 -19.36 2.38 17.78
C ARG A 141 -19.58 3.83 18.21
N GLY A 142 -19.87 4.71 17.26
CA GLY A 142 -20.15 6.12 17.52
C GLY A 142 -18.88 7.00 17.59
N PRO A 143 -19.06 8.31 17.67
CA PRO A 143 -18.00 9.31 17.48
C PRO A 143 -16.95 9.38 18.60
N GLU A 144 -17.21 8.75 19.74
CA GLU A 144 -16.27 8.68 20.88
C GLU A 144 -15.37 7.43 20.82
N ALA A 145 -15.62 6.54 19.86
CA ALA A 145 -14.77 5.39 19.61
C ALA A 145 -13.41 5.85 19.07
N ASP A 146 -12.40 5.02 19.30
CA ASP A 146 -11.05 5.32 18.85
C ASP A 146 -10.43 4.17 18.08
N GLN A 147 -9.48 4.50 17.22
CA GLN A 147 -8.82 3.59 16.31
C GLN A 147 -7.44 4.16 15.98
N PHE A 148 -6.43 3.29 15.91
CA PHE A 148 -5.12 3.74 15.46
C PHE A 148 -5.11 3.84 13.94
N ASN A 149 -5.56 4.99 13.45
CA ASN A 149 -5.72 5.29 12.04
C ASN A 149 -5.68 6.80 11.81
N GLY A 150 -4.50 7.31 11.50
CA GLY A 150 -4.27 8.70 11.05
C GLY A 150 -3.72 8.75 9.63
N LEU A 151 -3.97 7.72 8.83
CA LEU A 151 -3.42 7.57 7.48
C LEU A 151 -3.80 8.74 6.57
N HIS A 152 -5.07 9.15 6.58
CA HIS A 152 -5.56 10.19 5.70
C HIS A 152 -4.86 11.53 5.97
N GLU A 153 -4.89 11.99 7.23
CA GLU A 153 -4.31 13.26 7.63
C GLU A 153 -2.80 13.28 7.41
N GLN A 154 -2.12 12.18 7.74
CA GLN A 154 -0.68 12.07 7.54
C GLN A 154 -0.29 12.04 6.06
N LEU A 155 -1.07 11.39 5.18
CA LEU A 155 -0.82 11.40 3.74
C LEU A 155 -0.97 12.80 3.16
N VAL A 156 -2.02 13.52 3.54
CA VAL A 156 -2.22 14.93 3.12
C VAL A 156 -1.04 15.79 3.56
N GLU A 157 -0.61 15.65 4.82
CA GLU A 157 0.54 16.40 5.35
C GLU A 157 1.85 16.01 4.65
N GLN A 158 2.07 14.73 4.37
CA GLN A 158 3.27 14.26 3.70
C GLN A 158 3.33 14.73 2.25
N TRP A 159 2.21 14.68 1.51
CA TRP A 159 2.15 15.28 0.17
C TRP A 159 2.42 16.78 0.23
N ARG A 160 1.90 17.49 1.24
CA ARG A 160 2.14 18.92 1.43
C ARG A 160 3.63 19.17 1.68
N HIS A 161 4.27 18.35 2.51
CA HIS A 161 5.71 18.40 2.78
C HIS A 161 6.52 18.17 1.50
N LEU A 162 6.18 17.16 0.70
CA LEU A 162 6.81 16.92 -0.61
C LEU A 162 6.67 18.14 -1.52
N ARG A 163 5.47 18.72 -1.62
CA ARG A 163 5.19 19.88 -2.48
C ARG A 163 5.98 21.11 -2.06
N VAL A 164 5.86 21.50 -0.80
CA VAL A 164 6.33 22.80 -0.29
C VAL A 164 7.80 22.74 0.09
N ASP A 165 8.20 21.75 0.88
CA ASP A 165 9.51 21.74 1.52
C ASP A 165 10.54 21.01 0.68
N ARG A 166 10.18 19.84 0.13
CA ARG A 166 11.11 19.02 -0.67
C ARG A 166 11.25 19.53 -2.10
N TRP A 167 10.14 19.90 -2.73
CA TRP A 167 10.13 20.25 -4.15
C TRP A 167 9.92 21.72 -4.45
N GLN A 168 9.55 22.53 -3.45
CA GLN A 168 9.36 23.99 -3.56
C GLN A 168 8.43 24.39 -4.71
N LEU A 169 7.26 23.75 -4.76
CA LEU A 169 6.26 23.91 -5.80
C LEU A 169 5.09 24.76 -5.32
N ASP A 170 4.55 25.55 -6.24
CA ASP A 170 3.30 26.28 -6.02
C ASP A 170 2.09 25.32 -5.90
N GLU A 171 1.00 25.84 -5.36
CA GLU A 171 -0.30 25.14 -5.37
C GLU A 171 -0.79 24.94 -6.81
N GLY A 172 -1.44 23.81 -7.08
CA GLY A 172 -1.84 23.40 -8.42
C GLY A 172 -0.71 22.82 -9.26
N ALA A 173 0.44 22.50 -8.67
CA ALA A 173 1.50 21.80 -9.38
C ALA A 173 1.02 20.42 -9.84
N ARG A 174 1.27 20.07 -11.12
CA ARG A 174 0.92 18.76 -11.68
C ARG A 174 1.66 17.62 -10.95
N LEU A 175 0.89 16.63 -10.51
CA LEU A 175 1.36 15.33 -10.04
C LEU A 175 0.66 14.23 -10.85
N HIS A 176 1.42 13.40 -11.55
CA HIS A 176 0.87 12.20 -12.18
C HIS A 176 0.77 11.09 -11.14
N LEU A 177 -0.29 10.28 -11.18
CA LEU A 177 -0.40 9.08 -10.36
C LEU A 177 -0.79 7.91 -11.26
N ALA A 178 0.04 6.87 -11.26
CA ALA A 178 -0.05 5.75 -12.17
C ALA A 178 -0.39 4.45 -11.44
N SER A 179 -1.42 3.76 -11.93
CA SER A 179 -1.72 2.36 -11.59
C SER A 179 -1.41 1.46 -12.80
N LEU A 180 -1.38 0.15 -12.58
CA LEU A 180 -1.52 -0.82 -13.67
C LEU A 180 -2.99 -0.89 -14.10
N HIS A 181 -3.27 -0.95 -15.40
CA HIS A 181 -4.64 -1.10 -15.88
C HIS A 181 -5.08 -2.55 -15.76
N ASP A 182 -4.31 -3.48 -16.32
CA ASP A 182 -4.71 -4.87 -16.54
C ASP A 182 -3.52 -5.83 -16.30
N SER A 183 -3.82 -7.02 -15.80
CA SER A 183 -2.86 -8.12 -15.59
C SER A 183 -2.71 -9.06 -16.80
N GLY A 184 -3.41 -8.76 -17.89
CA GLY A 184 -3.41 -9.47 -19.17
C GLY A 184 -4.73 -10.14 -19.55
N ASP A 185 -5.81 -9.93 -18.80
CA ASP A 185 -7.15 -10.48 -19.06
C ASP A 185 -8.13 -9.45 -19.67
N GLY A 186 -7.69 -8.21 -19.82
CA GLY A 186 -8.44 -7.09 -20.38
C GLY A 186 -9.33 -6.36 -19.37
N GLU A 187 -9.31 -6.77 -18.10
CA GLU A 187 -10.12 -6.17 -17.04
C GLU A 187 -9.30 -5.24 -16.15
N LEU A 188 -9.97 -4.23 -15.60
CA LEU A 188 -9.33 -3.27 -14.70
C LEU A 188 -8.91 -3.95 -13.39
N ILE A 189 -7.68 -3.75 -12.96
CA ILE A 189 -7.23 -4.08 -11.60
C ILE A 189 -7.82 -3.04 -10.64
N VAL A 190 -9.01 -3.35 -10.12
CA VAL A 190 -9.79 -2.41 -9.30
C VAL A 190 -9.07 -2.00 -8.02
N GLU A 191 -8.38 -2.92 -7.34
CA GLU A 191 -7.60 -2.61 -6.12
C GLU A 191 -6.54 -1.53 -6.37
N ASP A 192 -5.81 -1.65 -7.49
CA ASP A 192 -4.77 -0.70 -7.87
C ASP A 192 -5.38 0.67 -8.24
N ALA A 193 -6.46 0.66 -9.01
CA ALA A 193 -7.16 1.88 -9.43
C ALA A 193 -7.72 2.65 -8.21
N ASP A 194 -8.41 1.96 -7.28
CA ASP A 194 -8.97 2.54 -6.07
C ASP A 194 -7.86 3.08 -5.15
N THR A 195 -6.76 2.34 -5.00
CA THR A 195 -5.59 2.77 -4.20
C THR A 195 -4.96 4.05 -4.76
N VAL A 196 -4.76 4.13 -6.08
CA VAL A 196 -4.17 5.31 -6.73
C VAL A 196 -5.15 6.49 -6.73
N ALA A 197 -6.45 6.24 -6.86
CA ALA A 197 -7.49 7.26 -6.72
C ALA A 197 -7.48 7.88 -5.31
N TYR A 198 -7.36 7.06 -4.26
CA TYR A 198 -7.24 7.54 -2.89
C TYR A 198 -5.96 8.37 -2.68
N MET A 199 -4.84 7.92 -3.24
CA MET A 199 -3.59 8.69 -3.23
C MET A 199 -3.75 10.05 -3.94
N ALA A 200 -4.49 10.09 -5.05
CA ALA A 200 -4.78 11.32 -5.79
C ALA A 200 -5.64 12.29 -4.98
N GLU A 201 -6.61 11.78 -4.21
CA GLU A 201 -7.44 12.59 -3.31
C GLU A 201 -6.58 13.27 -2.24
N THR A 202 -5.74 12.51 -1.53
CA THR A 202 -4.87 13.09 -0.48
C THR A 202 -3.87 14.09 -1.06
N ALA A 203 -3.34 13.84 -2.25
CA ALA A 203 -2.47 14.79 -2.96
C ALA A 203 -3.21 16.06 -3.39
N ALA A 204 -4.48 15.96 -3.84
CA ALA A 204 -5.30 17.12 -4.17
C ALA A 204 -5.54 18.01 -2.95
N GLN A 205 -5.87 17.41 -1.80
CA GLN A 205 -6.04 18.13 -0.53
C GLN A 205 -4.74 18.81 -0.07
N ALA A 206 -3.58 18.23 -0.40
CA ALA A 206 -2.26 18.84 -0.18
C ALA A 206 -1.92 19.99 -1.15
N GLY A 207 -2.78 20.26 -2.14
CA GLY A 207 -2.64 21.35 -3.11
C GLY A 207 -1.90 20.97 -4.40
N PHE A 208 -1.81 19.68 -4.75
CA PHE A 208 -1.43 19.27 -6.11
C PHE A 208 -2.61 19.32 -7.08
N ASP A 209 -2.32 19.33 -8.38
CA ASP A 209 -3.25 19.06 -9.47
C ASP A 209 -3.01 17.61 -9.95
N PRO A 210 -3.70 16.60 -9.37
CA PRO A 210 -3.46 15.21 -9.70
C PRO A 210 -3.96 14.86 -11.10
N LYS A 211 -3.22 13.99 -11.79
CA LYS A 211 -3.64 13.36 -13.05
C LYS A 211 -3.46 11.85 -12.94
N LEU A 212 -4.59 11.14 -12.89
CA LEU A 212 -4.61 9.67 -12.95
C LEU A 212 -4.24 9.22 -14.36
N ILE A 213 -3.31 8.29 -14.46
CA ILE A 213 -2.86 7.67 -15.71
C ILE A 213 -2.64 6.17 -15.50
N PHE A 214 -2.48 5.42 -16.58
CA PHE A 214 -2.00 4.04 -16.52
C PHE A 214 -0.51 3.99 -16.86
N VAL A 215 0.23 3.10 -16.20
CA VAL A 215 1.69 2.98 -16.40
C VAL A 215 2.02 2.55 -17.83
N GLU A 216 1.15 1.74 -18.45
CA GLU A 216 1.27 1.22 -19.81
C GLU A 216 1.10 2.32 -20.88
N ASP A 217 0.45 3.41 -20.51
CA ASP A 217 0.23 4.57 -21.38
C ASP A 217 1.41 5.57 -21.37
N ILE A 218 2.40 5.35 -20.49
CA ILE A 218 3.58 6.21 -20.42
C ILE A 218 4.42 6.03 -21.67
N ARG A 219 4.67 7.16 -22.35
CA ARG A 219 5.48 7.23 -23.56
C ARG A 219 6.82 7.89 -23.26
N TYR A 220 7.77 7.71 -24.17
CA TYR A 220 9.07 8.36 -24.07
C TYR A 220 9.46 9.06 -25.37
N GLU A 221 9.96 10.29 -25.23
CA GLU A 221 10.52 11.10 -26.32
C GLU A 221 12.03 11.28 -26.12
N LEU A 222 12.83 10.68 -27.01
CA LEU A 222 14.31 10.67 -26.94
C LEU A 222 14.95 12.07 -26.94
N ASP A 223 14.52 12.93 -27.85
CA ASP A 223 15.12 14.25 -28.09
C ASP A 223 14.36 15.40 -27.43
N GLY A 224 13.32 15.10 -26.65
CA GLY A 224 12.41 16.12 -26.13
C GLY A 224 12.17 16.02 -24.64
N ALA A 225 10.91 15.97 -24.22
CA ALA A 225 10.53 16.13 -22.81
C ALA A 225 10.93 14.95 -21.91
N GLY A 226 11.19 13.78 -22.49
CA GLY A 226 11.42 12.53 -21.76
C GLY A 226 10.12 11.76 -21.61
N PHE A 227 9.74 11.40 -20.38
CA PHE A 227 8.47 10.72 -20.11
C PHE A 227 7.28 11.65 -20.35
N LEU A 228 6.30 11.12 -21.07
CA LEU A 228 5.05 11.79 -21.44
C LEU A 228 3.88 10.87 -21.09
N ASP A 229 2.74 11.43 -20.71
CA ASP A 229 1.50 10.67 -20.63
C ASP A 229 0.83 10.50 -22.01
N ALA A 230 -0.35 9.86 -22.02
CA ALA A 230 -1.12 9.58 -23.23
C ALA A 230 -1.49 10.85 -24.03
N ASP A 231 -1.68 11.98 -23.34
CA ASP A 231 -2.04 13.28 -23.93
C ASP A 231 -0.80 14.06 -24.42
N GLY A 232 0.40 13.54 -24.19
CA GLY A 232 1.67 14.19 -24.52
C GLY A 232 2.11 15.23 -23.49
N GLU A 233 1.55 15.23 -22.28
CA GLU A 233 2.00 16.12 -21.20
C GLU A 233 3.26 15.55 -20.52
N PRO A 234 4.30 16.37 -20.29
CA PRO A 234 5.51 15.92 -19.62
C PRO A 234 5.29 15.44 -18.19
N ILE A 235 5.73 14.21 -17.89
CA ILE A 235 5.69 13.63 -16.56
C ILE A 235 6.91 14.12 -15.77
N ARG A 236 6.69 15.12 -14.90
CA ARG A 236 7.76 15.71 -14.08
C ARG A 236 7.83 15.14 -12.66
N ARG A 237 6.70 14.73 -12.12
CA ARG A 237 6.55 14.07 -10.81
C ARG A 237 5.49 13.01 -10.96
N ILE A 238 5.76 11.81 -10.48
CA ILE A 238 4.86 10.68 -10.63
C ILE A 238 4.86 9.82 -9.38
N PHE A 239 3.68 9.58 -8.84
CA PHE A 239 3.43 8.44 -7.96
C PHE A 239 3.16 7.20 -8.82
N LYS A 240 3.73 6.04 -8.47
CA LYS A 240 3.47 4.77 -9.15
C LYS A 240 3.08 3.69 -8.15
N LEU A 241 1.92 3.07 -8.37
CA LEU A 241 1.63 1.76 -7.83
C LEU A 241 2.08 0.70 -8.84
N TYR A 242 3.39 0.69 -9.11
CA TYR A 242 4.02 -0.25 -10.02
C TYR A 242 5.43 -0.58 -9.52
N PRO A 243 5.79 -1.85 -9.32
CA PRO A 243 7.07 -2.24 -8.74
C PRO A 243 8.29 -1.69 -9.47
N TRP A 244 9.26 -1.13 -8.73
CA TRP A 244 10.55 -0.76 -9.30
C TRP A 244 11.23 -1.96 -9.96
N GLU A 245 11.13 -3.16 -9.40
CA GLU A 245 11.78 -4.35 -9.96
C GLU A 245 11.26 -4.69 -11.36
N TRP A 246 9.97 -4.46 -11.62
CA TRP A 246 9.38 -4.65 -12.94
C TRP A 246 9.91 -3.59 -13.92
N MET A 247 9.89 -2.32 -13.52
CA MET A 247 10.44 -1.23 -14.35
C MET A 247 11.90 -1.44 -14.73
N LEU A 248 12.72 -1.96 -13.82
CA LEU A 248 14.15 -2.25 -14.08
C LEU A 248 14.36 -3.42 -15.04
N GLY A 249 13.44 -4.39 -15.03
CA GLY A 249 13.45 -5.58 -15.88
C GLY A 249 12.96 -5.31 -17.31
N GLU A 250 12.18 -4.25 -17.51
CA GLU A 250 11.57 -3.91 -18.79
C GLU A 250 12.52 -3.17 -19.75
N GLN A 251 12.17 -3.16 -21.04
CA GLN A 251 12.99 -2.54 -22.09
C GLN A 251 13.25 -1.06 -21.84
N PHE A 252 12.29 -0.35 -21.22
CA PHE A 252 12.42 1.07 -20.91
C PHE A 252 13.24 1.35 -19.66
N GLY A 253 13.62 0.34 -18.86
CA GLY A 253 14.34 0.55 -17.61
C GLY A 253 15.63 1.36 -17.77
N GLY A 254 16.32 1.21 -18.92
CA GLY A 254 17.50 2.02 -19.23
C GLY A 254 17.25 3.54 -19.29
N LEU A 255 16.03 3.97 -19.59
CA LEU A 255 15.64 5.38 -19.68
C LEU A 255 15.53 6.05 -18.31
N LEU A 256 15.40 5.26 -17.23
CA LEU A 256 15.33 5.76 -15.85
C LEU A 256 16.66 6.39 -15.41
N LEU A 257 17.78 5.92 -15.95
CA LEU A 257 19.13 6.41 -15.62
C LEU A 257 19.38 7.83 -16.15
N ASP A 258 18.88 8.11 -17.34
CA ASP A 258 19.28 9.29 -18.12
C ASP A 258 18.59 10.59 -17.68
N ARG A 259 17.50 10.51 -16.91
CA ARG A 259 16.56 11.62 -16.76
C ARG A 259 15.99 11.78 -15.35
N ARG A 260 16.66 11.25 -14.31
CA ARG A 260 16.26 11.45 -12.91
C ARG A 260 16.04 12.93 -12.56
N GLU A 261 16.84 13.84 -13.12
CA GLU A 261 16.67 15.29 -12.93
C GLU A 261 15.37 15.86 -13.52
N ARG A 262 14.73 15.16 -14.47
CA ARG A 262 13.51 15.61 -15.17
C ARG A 262 12.23 15.03 -14.60
N THR A 263 12.28 13.78 -14.15
CA THR A 263 11.13 13.05 -13.61
C THR A 263 11.46 12.53 -12.23
N ARG A 264 10.73 13.03 -11.23
CA ARG A 264 10.82 12.58 -9.84
C ARG A 264 9.81 11.45 -9.62
N TRP A 265 10.32 10.27 -9.28
CA TRP A 265 9.50 9.08 -9.04
C TRP A 265 9.23 8.93 -7.55
N VAL A 266 7.98 8.68 -7.22
CA VAL A 266 7.49 8.31 -5.90
C VAL A 266 6.82 6.95 -6.03
N GLU A 267 7.19 5.93 -5.25
CA GLU A 267 8.27 5.92 -4.26
C GLU A 267 9.68 6.00 -4.87
N PRO A 268 10.69 6.48 -4.12
CA PRO A 268 12.04 6.74 -4.64
C PRO A 268 12.83 5.44 -4.89
N ALA A 269 13.84 5.52 -5.75
CA ALA A 269 14.56 4.33 -6.22
C ALA A 269 15.31 3.58 -5.09
N TRP A 270 15.68 4.26 -4.01
CA TRP A 270 16.30 3.60 -2.86
C TRP A 270 15.36 2.61 -2.15
N LYS A 271 14.04 2.69 -2.37
CA LYS A 271 13.07 1.69 -1.87
C LYS A 271 13.17 0.31 -2.52
N LEU A 272 13.93 0.15 -3.60
CA LEU A 272 14.36 -1.16 -4.11
C LEU A 272 15.04 -2.02 -3.03
N LEU A 273 15.65 -1.38 -2.02
CA LEU A 273 16.24 -2.09 -0.89
C LEU A 273 15.20 -2.53 0.13
N LEU A 274 14.14 -1.74 0.31
CA LEU A 274 13.19 -1.95 1.39
C LEU A 274 12.14 -3.02 1.09
N SER A 275 11.66 -3.08 -0.14
CA SER A 275 10.64 -4.06 -0.58
C SER A 275 11.23 -5.44 -0.90
N ASN A 276 12.53 -5.61 -0.69
CA ASN A 276 13.26 -6.83 -0.99
C ASN A 276 13.60 -7.58 0.30
N LYS A 277 13.26 -8.87 0.39
CA LYS A 277 13.43 -9.64 1.62
C LYS A 277 14.89 -9.91 2.00
N GLN A 278 15.85 -9.61 1.11
CA GLN A 278 17.27 -9.52 1.48
C GLN A 278 17.50 -8.49 2.60
N LEU A 279 16.64 -7.46 2.73
CA LEU A 279 16.62 -6.53 3.85
C LEU A 279 16.61 -7.25 5.20
N LEU A 280 15.81 -8.33 5.34
CA LEU A 280 15.68 -9.06 6.60
C LEU A 280 17.01 -9.67 7.05
N VAL A 281 17.80 -10.15 6.08
CA VAL A 281 19.13 -10.71 6.33
C VAL A 281 20.07 -9.61 6.82
N VAL A 282 20.10 -8.48 6.13
CA VAL A 282 20.96 -7.33 6.52
C VAL A 282 20.56 -6.78 7.89
N LEU A 283 19.25 -6.63 8.16
CA LEU A 283 18.75 -6.20 9.47
C LEU A 283 19.23 -7.14 10.59
N TRP A 284 19.16 -8.45 10.37
CA TRP A 284 19.61 -9.43 11.37
C TRP A 284 21.13 -9.42 11.58
N GLU A 285 21.91 -9.20 10.51
CA GLU A 285 23.37 -9.04 10.58
C GLU A 285 23.77 -7.80 11.39
N LEU A 286 23.08 -6.68 11.18
CA LEU A 286 23.37 -5.41 11.85
C LEU A 286 22.87 -5.38 13.30
N PHE A 287 21.71 -6.01 13.56
CA PHE A 287 21.02 -5.94 14.85
C PHE A 287 20.69 -7.35 15.40
N PRO A 288 21.71 -8.21 15.62
CA PRO A 288 21.48 -9.57 16.11
C PRO A 288 20.85 -9.54 17.50
N GLY A 289 19.75 -10.27 17.67
CA GLY A 289 19.02 -10.34 18.94
C GLY A 289 18.06 -9.18 19.19
N HIS A 290 17.83 -8.30 18.21
CA HIS A 290 16.84 -7.22 18.34
C HIS A 290 15.44 -7.78 18.65
N PRO A 291 14.69 -7.19 19.61
CA PRO A 291 13.40 -7.73 20.06
C PRO A 291 12.35 -7.79 18.94
N ASN A 292 12.41 -6.92 17.94
CA ASN A 292 11.45 -6.93 16.82
C ASN A 292 11.92 -7.69 15.57
N LEU A 293 13.11 -8.30 15.59
CA LEU A 293 13.63 -9.07 14.46
C LEU A 293 13.58 -10.58 14.72
N LEU A 294 13.64 -11.31 13.62
CA LEU A 294 13.74 -12.77 13.57
C LEU A 294 15.07 -13.12 12.88
N PRO A 295 15.74 -14.22 13.30
CA PRO A 295 16.89 -14.74 12.56
C PRO A 295 16.57 -14.89 11.08
N ALA A 296 17.42 -14.31 10.23
CA ALA A 296 17.27 -14.38 8.78
C ALA A 296 18.62 -14.66 8.11
N SER A 297 18.61 -15.45 7.04
CA SER A 297 19.80 -15.79 6.26
C SER A 297 19.44 -16.12 4.82
N VAL A 298 20.41 -16.05 3.91
CA VAL A 298 20.28 -16.60 2.55
C VAL A 298 20.36 -18.14 2.56
N GLU A 299 21.03 -18.72 3.56
CA GLU A 299 21.14 -20.16 3.76
C GLU A 299 20.06 -20.68 4.74
N PRO A 300 19.68 -21.96 4.66
CA PRO A 300 18.76 -22.55 5.63
C PRO A 300 19.25 -22.45 7.09
N LEU A 301 18.33 -22.12 7.99
CA LEU A 301 18.59 -22.03 9.43
C LEU A 301 18.55 -23.45 10.07
N VAL A 302 19.71 -24.10 10.19
CA VAL A 302 19.79 -25.49 10.67
C VAL A 302 19.25 -25.61 12.10
N GLY A 303 18.28 -26.51 12.28
CA GLY A 303 17.66 -26.79 13.59
C GLY A 303 16.62 -25.75 14.05
N THR A 304 16.25 -24.82 13.17
CA THR A 304 15.28 -23.76 13.46
C THR A 304 14.06 -23.88 12.55
N ALA A 305 12.86 -23.83 13.14
CA ALA A 305 11.62 -23.71 12.40
C ALA A 305 11.64 -22.42 11.58
N GLN A 306 11.45 -22.53 10.27
CA GLN A 306 11.71 -21.41 9.35
C GLN A 306 10.73 -21.36 8.19
N VAL A 307 10.71 -20.19 7.58
CA VAL A 307 9.94 -19.87 6.37
C VAL A 307 10.94 -19.49 5.28
N ARG A 308 10.85 -20.16 4.12
CA ARG A 308 11.56 -19.79 2.90
C ARG A 308 10.69 -18.85 2.08
N LYS A 309 11.22 -17.68 1.73
CA LYS A 309 10.51 -16.63 0.99
C LYS A 309 11.33 -16.19 -0.23
N PRO A 310 10.75 -16.00 -1.42
CA PRO A 310 11.46 -15.41 -2.56
C PRO A 310 11.88 -13.98 -2.23
N ARG A 311 13.03 -13.52 -2.74
CA ARG A 311 13.54 -12.18 -2.38
C ARG A 311 12.59 -11.06 -2.82
N LEU A 312 11.92 -11.21 -3.96
CA LEU A 312 11.05 -10.20 -4.55
C LEU A 312 9.55 -10.54 -4.46
N GLY A 313 9.20 -11.65 -3.79
CA GLY A 313 7.81 -12.09 -3.66
C GLY A 313 6.93 -11.07 -2.93
N ARG A 314 5.65 -11.01 -3.28
CA ARG A 314 4.62 -10.16 -2.66
C ARG A 314 3.46 -11.03 -2.13
N GLU A 315 2.68 -10.50 -1.18
CA GLU A 315 1.41 -11.08 -0.69
C GLU A 315 1.48 -12.57 -0.26
N GLY A 316 2.63 -13.02 0.24
CA GLY A 316 2.81 -14.41 0.65
C GLY A 316 2.88 -15.43 -0.51
N ALA A 317 3.04 -14.96 -1.76
CA ALA A 317 3.31 -15.80 -2.92
C ALA A 317 4.63 -16.57 -2.75
N ASN A 318 4.63 -17.84 -3.15
CA ASN A 318 5.80 -18.74 -3.12
C ASN A 318 6.47 -18.95 -1.74
N VAL A 319 5.74 -18.70 -0.65
CA VAL A 319 6.22 -18.92 0.73
C VAL A 319 6.14 -20.40 1.12
N THR A 320 7.23 -20.96 1.68
CA THR A 320 7.29 -22.36 2.14
C THR A 320 7.66 -22.46 3.62
N ILE A 321 6.89 -23.19 4.43
CA ILE A 321 7.21 -23.47 5.85
C ILE A 321 8.00 -24.78 5.98
N LEU A 322 9.24 -24.70 6.49
CA LEU A 322 10.21 -25.80 6.50
C LEU A 322 10.48 -26.32 7.93
N ASP A 323 9.53 -27.06 8.51
CA ASP A 323 9.83 -28.04 9.59
C ASP A 323 9.83 -29.50 9.04
N ALA A 324 9.23 -29.67 7.86
CA ALA A 324 9.13 -30.81 6.95
C ALA A 324 8.00 -30.40 5.99
N VAL A 325 8.29 -29.56 4.97
CA VAL A 325 7.31 -28.83 4.11
C VAL A 325 5.87 -28.88 4.64
N VAL A 326 5.56 -28.05 5.63
CA VAL A 326 4.29 -28.10 6.37
C VAL A 326 3.20 -27.30 5.63
N ALA A 327 3.61 -26.33 4.82
CA ALA A 327 2.77 -25.56 3.90
C ALA A 327 3.62 -24.93 2.80
N GLU A 328 3.06 -24.79 1.60
CA GLU A 328 3.66 -24.14 0.44
C GLU A 328 2.56 -23.36 -0.30
N ASN A 329 2.80 -22.08 -0.56
CA ASN A 329 1.99 -21.28 -1.47
C ASN A 329 2.62 -21.29 -2.87
N GLY A 330 1.81 -21.33 -3.93
CA GLY A 330 2.27 -21.13 -5.31
C GLY A 330 2.53 -19.65 -5.64
N GLY A 331 2.93 -19.36 -6.88
CA GLY A 331 3.15 -18.00 -7.40
C GLY A 331 4.24 -17.95 -8.48
N ALA A 332 4.50 -16.76 -9.04
CA ALA A 332 5.44 -16.55 -10.15
C ALA A 332 6.88 -16.19 -9.73
N TYR A 333 7.18 -16.14 -8.43
CA TYR A 333 8.48 -15.72 -7.88
C TYR A 333 9.41 -16.90 -7.56
N GLY A 334 10.73 -16.67 -7.52
CA GLY A 334 11.74 -17.63 -7.06
C GLY A 334 13.03 -17.68 -7.89
N GLU A 335 13.06 -17.14 -9.11
CA GLU A 335 14.27 -17.08 -9.94
C GLU A 335 15.36 -16.17 -9.34
N GLU A 336 14.94 -15.14 -8.60
CA GLU A 336 15.80 -14.19 -7.89
C GLU A 336 16.50 -14.79 -6.66
N GLY A 337 16.15 -16.02 -6.28
CA GLY A 337 16.60 -16.68 -5.08
C GLY A 337 15.70 -16.44 -3.88
N PHE A 338 16.10 -17.00 -2.73
CA PHE A 338 15.29 -17.05 -1.52
C PHE A 338 16.05 -16.51 -0.30
N VAL A 339 15.29 -16.11 0.71
CA VAL A 339 15.75 -15.94 2.08
C VAL A 339 15.03 -16.92 3.00
N HIS A 340 15.69 -17.28 4.09
CA HIS A 340 15.18 -18.13 5.15
C HIS A 340 15.05 -17.27 6.41
N GLN A 341 13.84 -17.16 6.93
CA GLN A 341 13.53 -16.42 8.16
C GLN A 341 13.00 -17.39 9.21
N ALA A 342 13.44 -17.28 10.46
CA ALA A 342 12.87 -18.04 11.55
C ALA A 342 11.35 -17.77 11.62
N ARG A 343 10.58 -18.82 11.89
CA ARG A 343 9.13 -18.72 11.95
C ARG A 343 8.72 -17.85 13.15
N ALA A 344 7.87 -16.87 12.89
CA ALA A 344 7.27 -16.05 13.94
C ALA A 344 6.13 -16.80 14.65
N ASP A 345 5.94 -16.51 15.93
CA ASP A 345 4.73 -16.87 16.66
C ASP A 345 3.65 -15.83 16.36
N LEU A 346 2.62 -16.25 15.62
CA LEU A 346 1.46 -15.43 15.29
C LEU A 346 0.33 -15.74 16.26
N ALA A 347 -0.41 -14.73 16.71
CA ALA A 347 -1.62 -14.96 17.46
C ALA A 347 -2.61 -15.83 16.67
N ARG A 348 -3.13 -16.87 17.32
CA ARG A 348 -4.22 -17.70 16.80
C ARG A 348 -5.46 -17.54 17.68
N ILE A 349 -6.41 -16.72 17.23
CA ILE A 349 -7.60 -16.32 17.99
C ILE A 349 -8.84 -16.86 17.28
N ASP A 350 -9.68 -17.62 17.98
CA ASP A 350 -10.88 -18.27 17.42
C ASP A 350 -10.60 -19.09 16.15
N GLY A 351 -9.43 -19.72 16.07
CA GLY A 351 -9.00 -20.52 14.92
C GLY A 351 -8.46 -19.71 13.74
N ARG A 352 -8.33 -18.40 13.88
CA ARG A 352 -7.76 -17.47 12.89
C ARG A 352 -6.33 -17.12 13.22
N THR A 353 -5.44 -17.22 12.25
CA THR A 353 -4.08 -16.68 12.30
C THR A 353 -4.13 -15.21 11.88
N VAL A 354 -3.52 -14.32 12.66
CA VAL A 354 -3.63 -12.87 12.49
C VAL A 354 -2.29 -12.24 12.12
N VAL A 355 -2.29 -11.37 11.12
CA VAL A 355 -1.17 -10.51 10.75
C VAL A 355 -1.61 -9.05 10.90
N ILE A 356 -0.72 -8.22 11.43
CA ILE A 356 -0.94 -6.78 11.57
C ILE A 356 -0.18 -6.09 10.44
N GLY A 357 -0.91 -5.42 9.54
CA GLY A 357 -0.31 -4.40 8.68
C GLY A 357 -0.12 -3.15 9.52
N SER A 358 1.10 -2.61 9.59
CA SER A 358 1.37 -1.35 10.29
C SER A 358 1.96 -0.33 9.35
N TRP A 359 1.26 0.79 9.23
CA TRP A 359 1.52 1.82 8.26
C TRP A 359 2.52 2.84 8.77
N ILE A 360 3.36 3.33 7.86
CA ILE A 360 4.22 4.48 8.04
C ILE A 360 3.99 5.46 6.90
N VAL A 361 3.88 6.75 7.22
CA VAL A 361 3.76 7.84 6.26
C VAL A 361 4.91 8.82 6.51
N GLY A 362 5.74 9.03 5.49
CA GLY A 362 7.06 9.62 5.65
C GLY A 362 7.89 8.79 6.64
N GLU A 363 8.07 9.33 7.85
CA GLU A 363 8.80 8.71 8.97
C GLU A 363 7.89 8.45 10.18
N THR A 364 6.57 8.64 10.04
CA THR A 364 5.61 8.60 11.16
C THR A 364 4.71 7.38 11.07
N PRO A 365 4.59 6.55 12.13
CA PRO A 365 3.56 5.52 12.22
C PRO A 365 2.15 6.11 12.05
N ALA A 366 1.38 5.54 11.14
CA ALA A 366 0.14 6.14 10.65
C ALA A 366 -1.13 5.33 10.93
N GLY A 367 -0.99 4.07 11.35
CA GLY A 367 -2.12 3.23 11.71
C GLY A 367 -1.84 1.76 11.55
N ILE A 368 -2.89 0.96 11.76
CA ILE A 368 -2.84 -0.49 11.52
C ILE A 368 -4.07 -1.01 10.77
N ASP A 369 -3.84 -2.10 10.03
CA ASP A 369 -4.85 -3.01 9.54
C ASP A 369 -4.67 -4.41 10.12
N VAL A 370 -5.74 -5.21 10.07
CA VAL A 370 -5.75 -6.58 10.57
C VAL A 370 -6.20 -7.51 9.45
N ARG A 371 -5.31 -8.42 9.07
CA ARG A 371 -5.58 -9.50 8.10
C ARG A 371 -5.68 -10.83 8.84
N GLU A 372 -6.70 -11.63 8.54
CA GLU A 372 -6.88 -12.95 9.16
C GLU A 372 -7.10 -14.08 8.15
N THR A 373 -6.67 -15.29 8.50
CA THR A 373 -6.91 -16.51 7.72
C THR A 373 -7.08 -17.72 8.64
N GLY A 374 -7.79 -18.77 8.20
CA GLY A 374 -7.87 -20.06 8.90
C GLY A 374 -6.57 -20.88 8.81
N GLY A 375 -5.78 -20.65 7.75
CA GLY A 375 -4.51 -21.30 7.48
C GLY A 375 -3.32 -20.79 8.31
N PRO A 376 -2.13 -21.39 8.14
CA PRO A 376 -0.90 -20.95 8.81
C PRO A 376 -0.17 -19.80 8.10
N ILE A 377 -0.53 -19.49 6.84
CA ILE A 377 0.09 -18.43 6.03
C ILE A 377 -1.02 -17.48 5.58
N THR A 378 -0.87 -16.20 5.92
CA THR A 378 -1.67 -15.10 5.38
C THR A 378 -1.15 -14.82 3.96
N GLY A 379 -2.01 -14.97 2.97
CA GLY A 379 -1.74 -14.58 1.58
C GLY A 379 -2.93 -13.80 1.00
N ASP A 380 -3.03 -13.68 -0.32
CA ASP A 380 -4.02 -12.86 -1.03
C ASP A 380 -5.47 -13.11 -0.56
N LEU A 381 -5.78 -14.37 -0.21
CA LEU A 381 -7.10 -14.79 0.26
C LEU A 381 -7.40 -14.45 1.73
N ALA A 382 -6.52 -13.72 2.44
CA ALA A 382 -6.77 -13.32 3.82
C ALA A 382 -7.82 -12.20 3.89
N GLU A 383 -8.75 -12.34 4.82
CA GLU A 383 -9.82 -11.37 5.07
C GLU A 383 -9.27 -10.11 5.72
N PHE A 384 -9.78 -8.94 5.33
CA PHE A 384 -9.60 -7.71 6.08
C PHE A 384 -10.66 -7.62 7.18
N VAL A 385 -10.24 -7.39 8.43
CA VAL A 385 -11.12 -7.29 9.59
C VAL A 385 -10.90 -5.96 10.30
N PRO A 386 -11.96 -5.17 10.56
CA PRO A 386 -11.79 -3.87 11.18
C PRO A 386 -11.30 -3.97 12.64
N HIS A 387 -10.57 -2.95 13.09
CA HIS A 387 -10.15 -2.83 14.49
C HIS A 387 -10.69 -1.58 15.19
N PHE A 388 -10.59 -1.58 16.53
CA PHE A 388 -10.91 -0.45 17.40
C PHE A 388 -10.09 -0.53 18.69
N ILE A 389 -9.97 0.59 19.39
CA ILE A 389 -9.38 0.67 20.73
C ILE A 389 -10.49 0.50 21.77
N GLU A 390 -10.29 -0.42 22.72
CA GLU A 390 -11.32 -0.83 23.69
C GLU A 390 -11.65 0.26 24.72
N GLU A 391 -10.67 1.09 25.06
CA GLU A 391 -10.85 2.28 25.87
C GLU A 391 -11.09 3.45 24.90
N GLY A 392 -12.32 3.97 24.83
CA GLY A 392 -12.65 5.10 23.95
C GLY A 392 -11.84 6.35 24.28
N ARG A 393 -11.94 7.40 23.45
CA ARG A 393 -11.12 8.62 23.57
C ARG A 393 -11.17 9.18 24.99
N THR A 394 -10.03 9.31 25.67
CA THR A 394 -10.01 9.98 26.97
C THR A 394 -9.96 11.49 26.74
N ALA A 395 -10.59 12.29 27.61
CA ALA A 395 -10.65 13.75 27.46
C ALA A 395 -9.27 14.47 27.54
N ARG A 396 -8.16 13.72 27.67
CA ARG A 396 -6.78 14.22 27.59
C ARG A 396 -6.12 13.94 26.25
N ASP A 397 -6.74 13.13 25.40
CA ASP A 397 -6.28 12.81 24.07
C ASP A 397 -6.89 13.87 23.15
N GLU A 398 -6.16 14.98 22.94
CA GLU A 398 -6.40 15.74 21.70
C GLU A 398 -6.26 14.74 20.54
N PRO A 399 -7.15 14.79 19.53
CA PRO A 399 -7.02 13.89 18.40
C PRO A 399 -5.61 14.07 17.84
N VAL A 400 -4.88 12.96 17.69
CA VAL A 400 -3.47 12.99 17.27
C VAL A 400 -3.33 13.74 15.95
N PHE A 401 -4.36 13.76 15.09
CA PHE A 401 -4.55 14.74 14.01
C PHE A 401 -6.04 15.08 13.77
N GLY A 402 -6.28 16.26 13.19
CA GLY A 402 -7.49 17.07 13.35
C GLY A 402 -8.80 16.55 12.79
N ARG A 403 -9.90 17.04 13.37
CA ARG A 403 -11.24 16.93 12.77
C ARG A 403 -11.22 17.52 11.36
N PRO A 404 -11.86 16.90 10.36
CA PRO A 404 -12.25 17.64 9.17
C PRO A 404 -13.13 18.81 9.65
N ASP A 405 -12.70 20.02 9.31
CA ASP A 405 -13.37 21.25 9.71
C ASP A 405 -14.83 21.19 9.22
N GLN A 406 -15.79 20.96 10.12
CA GLN A 406 -17.21 21.17 9.85
C GLN A 406 -17.45 22.67 9.75
N GLY A 407 -17.02 23.28 8.66
CA GLY A 407 -16.89 24.75 8.59
C GLY A 407 -16.62 25.37 7.23
N GLY A 408 -16.97 24.73 6.10
CA GLY A 408 -16.92 25.33 4.75
C GLY A 408 -18.33 25.59 4.16
N PRO A 409 -18.61 26.73 3.49
CA PRO A 409 -19.96 27.14 3.14
C PRO A 409 -20.56 26.26 2.04
N GLY A 410 -21.85 25.94 2.19
CA GLY A 410 -22.56 24.94 1.40
C GLY A 410 -22.50 25.16 -0.11
N HIS A 411 -22.14 24.11 -0.82
CA HIS A 411 -22.37 24.01 -2.25
C HIS A 411 -23.87 23.88 -2.52
N GLY A 412 -24.43 24.93 -3.11
CA GLY A 412 -25.79 24.96 -3.60
C GLY A 412 -26.03 23.86 -4.64
N ARG A 413 -27.12 23.12 -4.47
CA ARG A 413 -27.72 22.26 -5.49
C ARG A 413 -27.85 23.04 -6.82
N PRO A 414 -27.54 22.44 -7.98
CA PRO A 414 -27.95 23.02 -9.25
C PRO A 414 -29.48 23.05 -9.31
N GLN A 415 -30.04 24.25 -9.35
CA GLN A 415 -31.46 24.45 -9.59
C GLN A 415 -31.78 24.14 -11.05
N ASP A 416 -32.77 23.26 -11.16
CA ASP A 416 -33.62 22.97 -12.31
C ASP A 416 -34.00 24.25 -13.09
N THR A 417 -33.52 24.39 -14.33
CA THR A 417 -34.05 25.39 -15.28
C THR A 417 -34.62 24.69 -16.50
N ARG A 418 -35.93 24.44 -16.44
CA ARG A 418 -36.78 24.23 -17.62
C ARG A 418 -37.05 25.58 -18.30
N ALA A 419 -36.71 25.70 -19.58
CA ALA A 419 -37.45 26.50 -20.56
C ALA A 419 -37.13 26.01 -21.98
N GLN A 420 -38.07 25.29 -22.61
CA GLN A 420 -38.87 25.73 -23.76
C GLN A 420 -38.24 25.45 -25.15
N ASP A 421 -38.52 24.23 -25.64
CA ASP A 421 -39.31 23.95 -26.85
C ASP A 421 -39.15 24.88 -28.07
N THR A 422 -38.46 24.41 -29.11
CA THR A 422 -38.94 24.51 -30.51
C THR A 422 -38.31 23.39 -31.36
N ARG A 423 -39.15 22.47 -31.84
CA ARG A 423 -38.85 21.52 -32.93
C ARG A 423 -38.80 22.23 -34.28
N PRO A 424 -38.27 21.55 -35.31
CA PRO A 424 -39.19 21.12 -36.38
C PRO A 424 -39.12 19.62 -36.72
N GLN A 425 -40.32 19.08 -36.95
CA GLN A 425 -40.68 17.90 -37.79
C GLN A 425 -40.14 18.08 -39.23
N ASP A 426 -39.94 17.13 -40.14
CA ASP A 426 -40.32 15.73 -40.44
C ASP A 426 -39.15 15.20 -41.34
N ALA A 427 -38.88 13.93 -41.63
CA ALA A 427 -39.76 12.94 -42.22
C ALA A 427 -39.12 11.54 -42.20
N ARG A 428 -40.00 10.55 -42.27
CA ARG A 428 -39.79 9.10 -42.27
C ARG A 428 -39.19 8.61 -43.60
N GLU A 429 -38.50 7.47 -43.59
CA GLU A 429 -38.90 6.27 -44.36
C GLU A 429 -37.97 5.05 -44.14
N ASN A 430 -38.60 3.94 -43.70
CA ASN A 430 -38.40 2.51 -44.01
C ASN A 430 -37.04 1.91 -44.46
N ARG A 431 -36.52 0.95 -43.64
CA ARG A 431 -36.11 -0.48 -43.86
C ARG A 431 -35.45 -0.94 -45.20
N PRO A 432 -34.72 -2.09 -45.28
CA PRO A 432 -34.52 -3.20 -44.32
C PRO A 432 -33.05 -3.72 -44.19
N GLN A 433 -32.92 -4.82 -43.42
CA GLN A 433 -31.79 -5.73 -43.26
C GLN A 433 -31.29 -6.35 -44.59
N ASP A 434 -30.00 -6.71 -44.64
CA ASP A 434 -29.37 -7.92 -45.25
C ASP A 434 -27.82 -7.74 -45.17
N GLU A 435 -27.11 -8.60 -44.43
CA GLU A 435 -26.34 -9.79 -44.87
C GLU A 435 -24.85 -9.53 -45.22
N GLU A 436 -23.99 -10.24 -44.49
CA GLU A 436 -22.76 -10.95 -44.91
C GLU A 436 -21.50 -10.25 -45.51
N THR A 437 -20.36 -10.66 -44.93
CA THR A 437 -19.00 -10.79 -45.50
C THR A 437 -18.21 -9.53 -45.91
N ARG A 438 -17.17 -9.17 -45.13
CA ARG A 438 -15.79 -9.70 -45.28
C ARG A 438 -14.88 -9.22 -44.15
#